data_AF-A0A2V1B1F6-F1
#
_entry.id   AF-A0A2V1B1F6-F1
#
_cell.length_a   1.000
_cell.length_b   1.000
_cell.length_c   1.000
_cell.angle_alpha   90.00
_cell.angle_beta   90.00
_cell.angle_gamma   90.00
#
_symmetry.space_group_name_H-M   'P 1'
#
loop_
_entity.id
_entity.type
_entity.pdbx_description
1 polymer ?
#
loop_
_entity_poly.entity_id
_entity_poly.type
_entity_poly.pdbx_seq_one_letter_code
_entity_poly.pdbx_strand_id
1 'polypeptide(L)'
;MALPTYSRKRYWCIALLAAGILAVILAIVVPLAVILPKRGRGGHKSTILLPLYIYPETNATWAPLFNAIETRPQLKFIVIVNPSSGPGSLPYPSDQYTTAVQKLNAYQNVQTVGY
;
A
#
# COMPACT_ATOMS: atom_id res chain seq x y z
N MET A 1 -70.11 -25.74 -9.09
CA MET A 1 -68.88 -25.47 -9.88
C MET A 1 -67.81 -24.98 -8.91
N ALA A 2 -67.00 -25.88 -8.35
CA ALA A 2 -65.99 -25.54 -7.35
C ALA A 2 -64.65 -25.27 -8.05
N LEU A 3 -64.11 -24.04 -7.91
CA LEU A 3 -62.83 -23.66 -8.52
C LEU A 3 -61.66 -24.30 -7.74
N PRO A 4 -60.59 -24.74 -8.44
CA PRO A 4 -59.56 -25.58 -7.84
C PRO A 4 -58.67 -24.77 -6.90
N THR A 5 -58.69 -25.12 -5.62
CA THR A 5 -57.80 -24.58 -4.55
C THR A 5 -56.34 -25.01 -4.68
N TYR A 6 -55.95 -25.55 -5.84
CA TYR A 6 -54.67 -26.20 -6.10
C TYR A 6 -53.48 -25.20 -6.20
N SER A 7 -53.78 -23.97 -6.61
CA SER A 7 -52.78 -22.91 -6.87
C SER A 7 -52.17 -22.32 -5.59
N ARG A 8 -52.98 -22.04 -4.56
CA ARG A 8 -52.55 -21.39 -3.31
C ARG A 8 -51.54 -22.21 -2.50
N LYS A 9 -51.68 -23.55 -2.52
CA LYS A 9 -50.75 -24.47 -1.84
C LYS A 9 -49.38 -24.50 -2.52
N ARG A 10 -49.34 -24.42 -3.86
CA ARG A 10 -48.08 -24.39 -4.63
C ARG A 10 -47.26 -23.12 -4.35
N TYR A 11 -47.92 -21.96 -4.27
CA TYR A 11 -47.26 -20.71 -3.88
C TYR A 11 -46.74 -20.75 -2.43
N TRP A 12 -47.48 -21.37 -1.52
CA TRP A 12 -47.03 -21.60 -0.14
C TRP A 12 -45.81 -22.51 -0.07
N CYS A 13 -45.78 -23.60 -0.83
CA CYS A 13 -44.60 -24.48 -0.90
C CYS A 13 -43.38 -23.74 -1.45
N ILE A 14 -43.55 -22.91 -2.48
CA ILE A 14 -42.46 -22.11 -3.05
C ILE A 14 -41.97 -21.07 -2.03
N ALA A 15 -42.87 -20.42 -1.30
CA ALA A 15 -42.51 -19.45 -0.27
C ALA A 15 -41.72 -20.09 0.88
N LEU A 16 -42.12 -21.29 1.32
CA LEU A 16 -41.42 -22.04 2.36
C LEU A 16 -40.03 -22.50 1.88
N LEU A 17 -39.92 -22.96 0.63
CA LEU A 17 -38.62 -23.31 0.03
C LEU A 17 -37.71 -22.09 -0.07
N ALA A 18 -38.23 -20.95 -0.54
CA ALA A 18 -37.47 -19.71 -0.64
C ALA A 18 -37.00 -19.21 0.74
N ALA A 19 -37.86 -19.27 1.76
CA ALA A 19 -37.51 -18.91 3.13
C ALA A 19 -36.43 -19.84 3.71
N GLY A 20 -36.54 -21.15 3.46
CA GLY A 20 -35.52 -22.12 3.86
C GLY A 20 -34.16 -21.87 3.21
N ILE A 21 -34.14 -21.58 1.90
CA ILE A 21 -32.91 -21.22 1.17
C ILE A 21 -32.29 -19.94 1.75
N LEU A 22 -33.11 -18.91 2.02
CA LEU A 22 -32.64 -17.67 2.61
C LEU A 22 -32.03 -17.89 4.01
N ALA A 23 -32.65 -18.73 4.83
CA ALA A 23 -32.14 -19.08 6.15
C ALA A 23 -30.78 -19.80 6.07
N VAL A 24 -30.61 -20.72 5.13
CA VAL A 24 -29.33 -21.42 4.90
C VAL A 24 -28.25 -20.44 4.43
N ILE A 25 -28.57 -19.52 3.50
CA ILE A 25 -27.64 -18.50 3.04
C ILE A 25 -27.19 -17.62 4.22
N LEU A 26 -28.12 -17.15 5.06
CA LEU A 26 -27.78 -16.33 6.23
C LEU A 26 -26.94 -17.11 7.25
N ALA A 27 -27.24 -18.39 7.48
CA ALA A 27 -26.48 -19.26 8.37
C ALA A 27 -25.05 -19.53 7.87
N ILE A 28 -24.75 -19.33 6.58
CA ILE A 28 -23.40 -19.42 6.03
C ILE A 28 -22.73 -18.04 6.04
N VAL A 29 -23.41 -17.01 5.54
CA VAL A 29 -22.84 -15.67 5.36
C VAL A 29 -22.49 -15.02 6.70
N VAL A 30 -23.33 -15.18 7.73
CA VAL A 30 -23.12 -14.55 9.04
C VAL A 30 -21.87 -15.09 9.74
N PRO A 31 -21.69 -16.43 9.90
CA PRO A 31 -20.44 -16.96 10.45
C PRO A 31 -19.23 -16.58 9.59
N LEU A 32 -19.35 -16.60 8.26
CA LEU A 32 -18.26 -16.23 7.38
C LEU A 32 -17.85 -14.76 7.57
N ALA A 33 -18.79 -13.84 7.73
CA ALA A 33 -18.52 -12.42 7.96
C ALA A 33 -17.92 -12.13 9.35
N VAL A 34 -18.22 -12.96 10.35
CA VAL A 34 -17.67 -12.85 11.71
C VAL A 34 -16.28 -13.48 11.81
N ILE A 35 -16.07 -14.62 11.15
CA ILE A 35 -14.80 -15.38 11.21
C ILE A 35 -13.77 -14.81 10.24
N LEU A 36 -14.18 -14.34 9.06
CA LEU A 36 -13.24 -13.76 8.11
C LEU A 36 -12.72 -12.42 8.63
N PRO A 37 -11.40 -12.23 8.74
CA PRO A 37 -10.84 -10.93 9.05
C PRO A 37 -11.27 -9.95 7.95
N LYS A 38 -11.74 -8.75 8.35
CA LYS A 38 -12.03 -7.67 7.40
C LYS A 38 -10.80 -7.48 6.51
N ARG A 39 -10.91 -7.90 5.26
CA ARG A 39 -9.87 -7.78 4.24
C ARG A 39 -9.78 -6.30 3.86
N GLY A 40 -9.09 -5.52 4.69
CA GLY A 40 -9.10 -4.07 4.62
C GLY A 40 -8.13 -3.37 5.57
N ARG A 41 -7.25 -4.09 6.25
CA ARG A 41 -6.09 -3.47 6.91
C ARG A 41 -4.87 -3.80 6.08
N GLY A 42 -4.63 -2.98 5.05
CA GLY A 42 -3.26 -2.84 4.54
C GLY A 42 -2.36 -2.59 5.74
N GLY A 43 -1.22 -3.29 5.81
CA GLY A 43 -0.30 -3.16 6.95
C GLY A 43 0.03 -1.71 7.25
N HIS A 44 0.46 -1.42 8.48
CA HIS A 44 0.88 -0.07 8.86
C HIS A 44 1.88 0.47 7.83
N LYS A 45 1.66 1.70 7.36
CA LYS A 45 2.57 2.33 6.39
C LYS A 45 3.93 2.53 7.06
N SER A 46 4.93 1.79 6.60
CA SER A 46 6.32 1.95 7.04
C SER A 46 7.02 3.03 6.21
N THR A 47 7.91 3.78 6.86
CA THR A 47 8.81 4.73 6.21
C THR A 47 10.24 4.17 6.27
N ILE A 48 10.97 4.25 5.17
CA ILE A 48 12.38 3.83 5.11
C ILE A 48 13.24 4.99 5.57
N LEU A 49 14.05 4.80 6.61
CA LEU A 49 15.09 5.74 7.01
C LEU A 49 16.44 5.20 6.55
N LEU A 50 17.13 5.96 5.69
CA LEU A 50 18.36 5.52 5.04
C LEU A 50 19.51 6.52 5.24
N PRO A 51 20.53 6.19 6.06
CA PRO A 51 21.79 6.94 6.08
C PRO A 51 22.61 6.64 4.82
N LEU A 52 22.54 7.54 3.84
CA LEU A 52 23.23 7.42 2.55
C LEU A 52 24.62 8.05 2.63
N TYR A 53 25.52 7.40 3.37
CA TYR A 53 26.89 7.88 3.59
C TYR A 53 27.86 7.30 2.56
N ILE A 54 27.42 7.31 1.31
CA ILE A 54 28.15 6.78 0.16
C ILE A 54 28.38 7.95 -0.78
N TYR A 55 29.63 8.26 -1.08
CA TYR A 55 29.98 9.32 -2.03
C TYR A 55 29.42 8.99 -3.43
N PRO A 56 28.69 9.91 -4.10
CA PRO A 56 28.11 9.66 -5.42
C PRO A 56 29.14 9.78 -6.55
N GLU A 57 30.19 8.95 -6.52
CA GLU A 57 31.31 8.97 -7.48
C GLU A 57 30.84 9.02 -8.94
N THR A 58 29.82 8.22 -9.27
CA THR A 58 29.23 8.13 -10.60
C THR A 58 27.71 8.09 -10.51
N ASN A 59 27.03 8.30 -11.64
CA ASN A 59 25.58 8.14 -11.74
C ASN A 59 25.09 6.72 -11.39
N ALA A 60 25.98 5.71 -11.44
CA ALA A 60 25.67 4.33 -11.10
C ALA A 60 25.76 4.06 -9.59
N THR A 61 26.50 4.87 -8.83
CA THR A 61 26.80 4.59 -7.41
C THR A 61 25.53 4.53 -6.55
N TRP A 62 24.57 5.42 -6.79
CA TRP A 62 23.27 5.44 -6.09
C TRP A 62 22.15 4.75 -6.90
N ALA A 63 22.46 4.07 -8.00
CA ALA A 63 21.46 3.40 -8.83
C ALA A 63 20.57 2.40 -8.07
N PRO A 64 21.08 1.60 -7.11
CA PRO A 64 20.23 0.71 -6.32
C PRO A 64 19.17 1.46 -5.50
N LEU A 65 19.51 2.64 -4.96
CA LEU A 65 18.57 3.49 -4.22
C LEU A 65 17.50 4.04 -5.16
N PHE A 66 17.89 4.61 -6.31
CA PHE A 66 16.93 5.13 -7.28
C PHE A 66 15.97 4.05 -7.77
N ASN A 67 16.48 2.85 -8.09
CA ASN A 67 15.64 1.72 -8.46
C ASN A 67 14.65 1.34 -7.35
N ALA A 68 15.09 1.31 -6.08
CA ALA A 68 14.21 1.03 -4.96
C ALA A 68 13.09 2.09 -4.77
N ILE A 69 13.41 3.37 -4.99
CA ILE A 69 12.46 4.49 -4.93
C ILE A 69 11.41 4.37 -6.04
N GLU A 70 11.85 4.11 -7.28
CA GLU A 70 11.00 4.01 -8.47
C GLU A 70 10.08 2.79 -8.43
N THR A 71 10.61 1.64 -7.99
CA THR A 71 9.83 0.39 -7.93
C THR A 71 8.83 0.35 -6.78
N ARG A 72 8.92 1.29 -5.82
CA ARG A 72 8.07 1.33 -4.62
C ARG A 72 7.51 2.74 -4.35
N PRO A 73 6.70 3.30 -5.26
CA PRO A 73 6.16 4.65 -5.12
C PRO A 73 5.26 4.84 -3.89
N GLN A 74 4.72 3.75 -3.35
CA GLN A 74 3.89 3.75 -2.13
C GLN A 74 4.69 3.87 -0.82
N LEU A 75 6.00 3.63 -0.85
CA LEU A 75 6.88 3.79 0.32
C LEU A 75 7.46 5.18 0.36
N LYS A 76 7.48 5.78 1.55
CA LYS A 76 8.21 7.02 1.82
C LYS A 76 9.65 6.68 2.20
N PHE A 77 10.60 7.42 1.64
CA PHE A 77 12.02 7.33 1.95
C PHE A 77 12.48 8.63 2.61
N ILE A 78 13.11 8.54 3.77
CA ILE A 78 13.86 9.62 4.40
C ILE A 78 15.33 9.28 4.20
N VAL A 79 16.02 10.07 3.37
CA VAL A 79 17.41 9.81 2.96
C VAL A 79 18.31 10.85 3.62
N ILE A 80 19.20 10.40 4.49
CA ILE A 80 20.16 11.27 5.18
C ILE A 80 21.44 11.31 4.36
N VAL A 81 21.79 12.49 3.83
CA VAL A 81 22.99 12.72 3.02
C VAL A 81 24.05 13.36 3.91
N ASN A 82 25.28 12.86 3.81
CA ASN A 82 26.40 13.30 4.63
C ASN A 82 27.67 13.53 3.78
N PRO A 83 27.86 14.74 3.21
CA PRO A 83 29.02 15.03 2.39
C PRO A 83 30.36 14.91 3.13
N SER A 84 30.44 15.36 4.39
CA SER A 84 31.69 15.44 5.14
C SER A 84 31.48 15.47 6.67
N SER A 85 30.82 14.45 7.23
CA SER A 85 30.34 14.48 8.63
C SER A 85 29.56 15.76 8.96
N GLY A 86 28.70 16.15 8.02
CA GLY A 86 28.10 17.48 7.89
C GLY A 86 28.17 17.96 6.44
N PRO A 87 27.82 19.23 6.16
CA PRO A 87 27.87 19.81 4.82
C PRO A 87 29.30 20.04 4.29
N GLY A 88 30.31 19.99 5.16
CA GLY A 88 31.67 20.40 4.85
C GLY A 88 31.92 21.89 5.10
N SER A 89 33.12 22.37 4.75
CA SER A 89 33.55 23.75 4.98
C SER A 89 33.19 24.71 3.84
N LEU A 90 32.86 24.18 2.66
CA LEU A 90 32.46 24.97 1.51
C LEU A 90 30.95 25.27 1.55
N PRO A 91 30.48 26.36 0.90
CA PRO A 91 29.05 26.69 0.85
C PRO A 91 28.18 25.63 0.16
N TYR A 92 28.78 24.87 -0.77
CA TYR A 92 28.13 23.80 -1.51
C TYR A 92 29.02 22.56 -1.49
N PRO A 93 28.43 21.35 -1.51
CA PRO A 93 29.18 20.11 -1.69
C PRO A 93 29.66 20.01 -3.15
N SER A 94 30.40 18.93 -3.46
CA SER A 94 30.90 18.69 -4.82
C SER A 94 29.77 18.63 -5.87
N ASP A 95 30.11 18.82 -7.14
CA ASP A 95 29.16 18.76 -8.26
C ASP A 95 28.46 17.39 -8.35
N GLN A 96 29.17 16.32 -7.97
CA GLN A 96 28.63 14.96 -7.86
C GLN A 96 27.50 14.89 -6.83
N TYR A 97 27.72 15.45 -5.64
CA TYR A 97 26.66 15.55 -4.62
C TYR A 97 25.52 16.42 -5.10
N THR A 98 25.81 17.59 -5.67
CA THR A 98 24.78 18.52 -6.16
C THR A 98 23.87 17.84 -7.18
N THR A 99 24.45 17.17 -8.18
CA THR A 99 23.70 16.43 -9.21
C THR A 99 22.88 15.29 -8.62
N ALA A 100 23.48 14.49 -7.73
CA ALA A 100 22.82 13.33 -7.15
C ALA A 100 21.68 13.73 -6.18
N VAL A 101 21.88 14.79 -5.39
CA VAL A 101 20.86 15.35 -4.47
C VAL A 101 19.72 16.01 -5.25
N GLN A 102 20.02 16.73 -6.35
CA GLN A 102 18.98 17.24 -7.25
C GLN A 102 18.11 16.11 -7.81
N LYS A 103 18.73 15.01 -8.24
CA LYS A 103 18.00 13.83 -8.70
C LYS A 103 17.15 13.19 -7.60
N LEU A 104 17.67 13.05 -6.37
CA LEU A 104 16.89 12.56 -5.23
C LEU A 104 15.65 13.42 -4.96
N ASN A 105 15.81 14.75 -4.97
CA ASN A 105 14.72 15.70 -4.70
C ASN A 105 13.65 15.76 -5.80
N ALA A 106 13.89 15.15 -6.97
CA ALA A 106 12.88 15.03 -8.01
C ALA A 106 11.77 14.00 -7.69
N TYR A 107 12.03 13.07 -6.76
CA TYR A 107 11.07 12.03 -6.40
C TYR A 107 10.12 12.48 -5.29
N GLN A 108 8.81 12.39 -5.54
CA GLN A 108 7.76 12.81 -4.59
C GLN A 108 7.70 11.96 -3.32
N ASN A 109 8.19 10.72 -3.36
CA ASN A 109 8.21 9.81 -2.22
C ASN A 109 9.54 9.84 -1.45
N VAL A 110 10.40 10.83 -1.72
CA VAL A 110 11.69 11.03 -1.05
C VAL A 110 11.68 12.32 -0.24
N GLN A 111 12.20 12.26 0.97
CA GLN A 111 12.54 13.39 1.80
C GLN A 111 14.05 13.34 2.08
N THR A 112 14.81 14.22 1.45
CA THR A 112 16.25 14.34 1.67
C THR A 112 16.51 15.18 2.92
N VAL A 113 17.42 14.74 3.78
CA VAL A 113 17.83 15.39 5.02
C VAL A 113 19.36 15.48 5.04
N GLY A 114 19.92 16.63 5.42
CA GLY A 114 21.35 16.74 5.67
C GLY A 114 21.70 16.21 7.06
N TYR A 115 22.78 15.44 7.18
CA TYR A 115 23.45 15.20 8.46
C TYR A 115 24.07 16.50 8.96
#